data_AF-A0AAN6H671-F1
#
_entry.id   AF-A0AAN6H671-F1
#
_cell.length_a   1.000
_cell.length_b   1.000
_cell.length_c   1.000
_cell.angle_alpha   90.00
_cell.angle_beta   90.00
_cell.angle_gamma   90.00
#
_symmetry.space_group_name_H-M   'P 1'
#
loop_
_entity.id
_entity.type
_entity.pdbx_description
1 polymer ?
#
loop_
_entity_poly.entity_id
_entity_poly.type
_entity_poly.pdbx_seq_one_letter_code
_entity_poly.pdbx_strand_id
1 'polypeptide(L)'
;MAHRMYVEQPDIKWYIFLEADAYMGWSNLLELLSKFDPDKPWYLGATHVYGDVAFAHGGMGYIISNGAMRMLDTIWYPQNIARWERRTAAGCCGDVELAAVLQEAGVNITGIPGFYGESLSWFEWNESKWCEPALSWLKA
;
A
#
# COMPACT_ATOMS: atom_id res chain seq x y z
N MET A 1 9.05 -2.73 -9.11
CA MET A 1 8.39 -4.03 -8.86
C MET A 1 6.90 -3.96 -9.19
N ALA A 2 6.13 -3.05 -8.58
CA ALA A 2 4.68 -2.90 -8.76
C ALA A 2 4.22 -2.89 -10.24
N HIS A 3 4.78 -2.01 -11.08
CA HIS A 3 4.37 -1.93 -12.48
C HIS A 3 4.65 -3.21 -13.29
N ARG A 4 5.78 -3.87 -13.05
CA ARG A 4 6.08 -5.15 -13.72
C ARG A 4 5.02 -6.22 -13.38
N MET A 5 4.60 -6.30 -12.12
CA MET A 5 3.51 -7.21 -11.72
C MET A 5 2.22 -6.92 -12.48
N TYR A 6 1.88 -5.64 -12.65
CA TYR A 6 0.70 -5.23 -13.42
C TYR A 6 0.81 -5.61 -14.90
N VAL A 7 1.95 -5.35 -15.56
CA VAL A 7 2.15 -5.71 -16.97
C VAL A 7 2.09 -7.23 -17.18
N GLU A 8 2.64 -8.01 -16.25
CA GLU A 8 2.62 -9.47 -16.34
C GLU A 8 1.24 -10.07 -16.02
N GLN A 9 0.43 -9.39 -15.22
CA GLN A 9 -0.87 -9.87 -14.75
C GLN A 9 -1.94 -8.75 -14.72
N PRO A 10 -2.32 -8.19 -15.90
CA PRO A 10 -3.12 -6.96 -15.97
C PRO A 10 -4.56 -7.12 -15.46
N ASP A 11 -5.06 -8.35 -15.32
CA ASP A 11 -6.43 -8.64 -14.88
C ASP A 11 -6.55 -8.87 -13.36
N ILE A 12 -5.44 -8.80 -12.61
CA ILE A 12 -5.47 -8.91 -11.14
C ILE A 12 -6.21 -7.72 -10.54
N LYS A 13 -7.22 -7.99 -9.70
CA LYS A 13 -8.03 -6.96 -9.04
C LYS A 13 -7.27 -6.17 -7.98
N TRP A 14 -6.42 -6.85 -7.21
CA TRP A 14 -5.76 -6.31 -6.02
C TRP A 14 -4.31 -6.78 -5.94
N TYR A 15 -3.39 -5.83 -5.80
CA TYR A 15 -1.97 -6.06 -5.57
C TYR A 15 -1.69 -5.79 -4.09
N ILE A 16 -1.38 -6.85 -3.35
CA ILE A 16 -1.18 -6.80 -1.89
C ILE A 16 0.33 -6.89 -1.63
N PHE A 17 0.86 -5.88 -0.97
CA PHE A 17 2.26 -5.81 -0.57
C PHE A 17 2.35 -6.07 0.93
N LEU A 18 3.22 -7.01 1.30
CA LEU A 18 3.43 -7.45 2.69
C LEU A 18 4.89 -7.86 2.87
N GLU A 19 5.50 -7.43 3.97
CA GLU A 19 6.87 -7.80 4.33
C GLU A 19 6.92 -9.13 5.08
N ALA A 20 8.10 -9.77 5.10
CA ALA A 20 8.27 -11.12 5.63
C ALA A 20 8.08 -11.23 7.16
N ASP A 21 8.19 -10.11 7.85
CA ASP A 21 7.98 -9.94 9.28
C ASP A 21 6.57 -9.47 9.63
N ALA A 22 5.62 -9.52 8.69
CA ALA A 22 4.22 -9.16 8.91
C ALA A 22 3.27 -10.36 8.69
N TYR A 23 2.16 -10.37 9.44
CA TYR A 23 1.06 -11.31 9.25
C TYR A 23 -0.16 -10.59 8.66
N MET A 24 -0.95 -11.30 7.85
CA MET A 24 -2.18 -10.81 7.23
C MET A 24 -3.40 -11.60 7.70
N GLY A 25 -4.38 -10.91 8.29
CA GLY A 25 -5.71 -11.43 8.58
C GLY A 25 -6.54 -11.56 7.30
N TRP A 26 -6.31 -12.60 6.50
CA TRP A 26 -6.90 -12.76 5.16
C TRP A 26 -8.42 -12.63 5.11
N SER A 27 -9.16 -13.23 6.06
CA SER A 27 -10.62 -13.12 6.08
C SER A 27 -11.10 -11.67 6.24
N ASN A 28 -10.45 -10.92 7.13
CA ASN A 28 -10.75 -9.52 7.37
C ASN A 28 -10.38 -8.66 6.17
N LEU A 29 -9.23 -8.94 5.54
CA LEU A 29 -8.81 -8.26 4.32
C LEU A 29 -9.81 -8.49 3.18
N LEU A 30 -10.24 -9.72 2.94
CA LEU A 30 -11.20 -10.03 1.87
C LEU A 30 -12.55 -9.36 2.12
N GLU A 31 -13.00 -9.30 3.37
CA GLU A 31 -14.22 -8.57 3.73
C GLU A 31 -14.07 -7.07 3.48
N LEU A 32 -12.94 -6.46 3.85
CA LEU A 32 -12.64 -5.06 3.53
C LEU A 32 -12.68 -4.84 2.02
N LEU A 33 -11.94 -5.63 1.24
CA LEU A 33 -11.81 -5.47 -0.21
C LEU A 33 -13.15 -5.66 -0.95
N SER A 34 -14.08 -6.45 -0.39
CA SER A 34 -15.44 -6.59 -0.96
C SER A 34 -16.25 -5.29 -0.94
N LYS A 35 -15.86 -4.31 -0.13
CA LYS A 35 -16.52 -3.00 0.00
C LYS A 35 -16.01 -1.98 -1.02
N PHE A 36 -14.94 -2.30 -1.75
CA PHE A 36 -14.32 -1.41 -2.73
C PHE A 36 -14.44 -1.96 -4.16
N ASP A 37 -14.61 -1.05 -5.11
CA ASP A 37 -14.55 -1.35 -6.53
C ASP A 37 -13.08 -1.38 -6.99
N PRO A 38 -12.53 -2.54 -7.41
CA PRO A 38 -11.12 -2.67 -7.82
C PRO A 38 -10.79 -1.90 -9.10
N ASP A 39 -11.79 -1.47 -9.87
CA ASP A 39 -11.56 -0.67 -11.08
C ASP A 39 -11.36 0.82 -10.80
N LYS A 40 -11.66 1.25 -9.57
CA LYS A 40 -11.36 2.61 -9.09
C LYS A 40 -9.93 2.67 -8.52
N PRO A 41 -9.28 3.84 -8.54
CA PRO A 41 -7.89 3.97 -8.17
C PRO A 41 -7.68 4.06 -6.66
N TRP A 42 -7.75 2.92 -5.99
CA TRP A 42 -7.46 2.78 -4.57
C TRP A 42 -5.99 2.45 -4.30
N TYR A 43 -5.41 3.19 -3.37
CA TYR A 43 -4.21 2.85 -2.62
C TYR A 43 -4.59 2.84 -1.14
N LEU A 44 -4.61 1.65 -0.52
CA LEU A 44 -5.18 1.40 0.80
C LEU A 44 -4.08 0.99 1.80
N GLY A 45 -4.09 1.56 3.00
CA GLY A 45 -3.19 1.17 4.09
C GLY A 45 -3.27 2.13 5.27
N ALA A 46 -2.47 1.90 6.32
CA ALA A 46 -2.30 2.88 7.40
C ALA A 46 -1.55 4.10 6.88
N THR A 47 -2.14 5.28 7.02
CA THR A 47 -1.53 6.53 6.54
C THR A 47 -0.40 7.00 7.45
N HIS A 48 0.78 7.16 6.86
CA HIS A 48 1.94 7.86 7.42
C HIS A 48 2.32 9.03 6.53
N VAL A 49 3.16 9.93 7.06
CA VAL A 49 3.64 11.10 6.32
C VAL A 49 5.16 11.18 6.47
N TYR A 50 5.85 11.33 5.36
CA TYR A 50 7.28 11.61 5.30
C TYR A 50 7.53 12.80 4.37
N GLY A 51 7.96 13.93 4.96
CA GLY A 51 8.01 15.20 4.22
C GLY A 51 6.61 15.63 3.77
N ASP A 52 6.42 15.76 2.46
CA ASP A 52 5.17 16.08 1.79
C ASP A 52 4.41 14.86 1.25
N VAL A 53 4.97 13.65 1.42
CA VAL A 53 4.39 12.42 0.89
C VAL A 53 3.58 11.69 1.96
N ALA A 54 2.28 11.49 1.69
CA ALA A 54 1.44 10.59 2.45
C ALA A 54 1.53 9.16 1.87
N PHE A 55 1.89 8.17 2.69
CA PHE A 55 2.23 6.82 2.25
C PHE A 55 1.74 5.75 3.23
N ALA A 56 1.70 4.50 2.78
CA ALA A 56 1.48 3.33 3.63
C ALA A 56 2.81 2.62 3.87
N HIS A 57 3.13 2.38 5.15
CA HIS A 57 4.40 1.79 5.55
C HIS A 57 4.48 0.31 5.15
N GLY A 58 5.59 -0.10 4.53
CA GLY A 58 5.81 -1.46 4.01
C GLY A 58 5.62 -2.57 5.05
N GLY A 59 6.20 -2.41 6.24
CA GLY A 59 6.07 -3.37 7.34
C GLY A 59 4.65 -3.60 7.87
N MET A 60 3.71 -2.69 7.59
CA MET A 60 2.29 -2.91 7.91
C MET A 60 1.55 -3.55 6.74
N GLY A 61 2.10 -3.50 5.53
CA GLY A 61 1.44 -3.91 4.32
C GLY A 61 0.44 -2.89 3.80
N TYR A 62 0.17 -2.98 2.51
CA TYR A 62 -0.74 -2.07 1.80
C TYR A 62 -1.28 -2.72 0.53
N ILE A 63 -2.35 -2.15 -0.02
CA ILE A 63 -3.05 -2.68 -1.18
C ILE A 63 -3.15 -1.62 -2.25
N ILE A 64 -2.87 -2.01 -3.50
CA ILE A 64 -3.09 -1.18 -4.67
C ILE A 64 -4.12 -1.89 -5.56
N SER A 65 -5.17 -1.18 -5.94
CA SER A 65 -6.19 -1.67 -6.88
C SER A 65 -5.67 -1.77 -8.32
N ASN A 66 -6.35 -2.54 -9.15
CA ASN A 66 -6.08 -2.54 -10.59
C ASN A 66 -6.27 -1.14 -11.21
N GLY A 67 -7.34 -0.44 -10.82
CA GLY A 67 -7.59 0.94 -11.25
C GLY A 67 -6.41 1.88 -10.99
N ALA A 68 -5.76 1.74 -9.84
CA ALA A 68 -4.58 2.53 -9.50
C ALA A 68 -3.35 2.13 -10.32
N MET A 69 -3.13 0.83 -10.55
CA MET A 69 -2.05 0.36 -11.43
C MET A 69 -2.23 0.85 -12.88
N ARG A 70 -3.47 0.90 -13.39
CA ARG A 70 -3.77 1.49 -14.70
C ARG A 70 -3.40 2.97 -14.74
N MET A 71 -3.71 3.74 -13.70
CA MET A 71 -3.30 5.15 -13.63
C MET A 71 -1.77 5.29 -13.63
N LEU A 72 -1.06 4.45 -12.87
CA LEU A 72 0.40 4.40 -12.88
C LEU A 72 0.95 4.08 -14.28
N ASP A 73 0.35 3.13 -14.99
CA ASP A 73 0.75 2.75 -16.34
C ASP A 73 0.63 3.91 -17.34
N THR A 74 -0.37 4.79 -17.19
CA THR A 74 -0.54 5.96 -18.08
C THR A 74 0.62 6.96 -18.03
N ILE A 75 1.41 6.94 -16.96
CA ILE A 75 2.59 7.80 -16.77
C ILE A 75 3.91 7.03 -16.88
N TRP A 76 3.88 5.77 -17.33
CA TRP A 76 5.04 4.87 -17.37
C TRP A 76 5.94 5.09 -18.61
N TYR A 77 6.53 6.29 -18.72
CA TYR A 77 7.42 6.64 -19.83
C TYR A 77 8.91 6.58 -19.42
N PRO A 78 9.85 6.31 -20.35
CA PRO A 78 11.29 6.19 -20.05
C PRO A 78 11.87 7.36 -19.23
N GLN A 79 11.44 8.60 -19.51
CA GLN A 79 11.88 9.78 -18.77
C GLN A 79 11.41 9.81 -17.31
N ASN A 80 10.20 9.30 -17.05
CA ASN A 80 9.65 9.21 -15.70
C ASN A 80 10.34 8.08 -14.94
N ILE A 81 10.52 6.92 -15.57
CA ILE A 81 11.26 5.78 -15.00
C ILE A 81 12.66 6.21 -14.59
N ALA A 82 13.43 6.84 -15.48
CA ALA A 82 14.77 7.31 -15.17
C ALA A 82 14.82 8.39 -14.06
N ARG A 83 13.74 9.16 -13.88
CA ARG A 83 13.59 10.09 -12.75
C ARG A 83 13.32 9.34 -11.45
N TRP A 84 12.37 8.41 -11.46
CA TRP A 84 12.00 7.61 -10.30
C TRP A 84 13.16 6.75 -9.81
N GLU A 85 13.90 6.10 -10.70
CA GLU A 85 15.11 5.34 -10.35
C GLU A 85 16.15 6.20 -9.63
N ARG A 86 16.36 7.45 -10.09
CA ARG A 86 17.27 8.39 -9.41
C ARG A 86 16.76 8.80 -8.03
N ARG A 87 15.44 9.03 -7.87
CA ARG A 87 14.86 9.33 -6.56
C ARG A 87 14.97 8.13 -5.62
N THR A 88 14.57 6.95 -6.08
CA THR A 88 14.68 5.72 -5.30
C THR A 88 16.12 5.41 -4.88
N ALA A 89 17.11 5.69 -5.74
CA ALA A 89 18.52 5.53 -5.38
C ALA A 89 19.03 6.55 -4.34
N ALA A 90 18.40 7.72 -4.23
CA ALA A 90 18.77 8.78 -3.29
C ALA A 90 17.89 8.82 -2.02
N GLY A 91 16.69 8.23 -2.09
CA GLY A 91 15.70 8.20 -1.01
C GLY A 91 16.01 7.13 0.03
N CYS A 92 15.37 7.25 1.20
CA CYS A 92 15.58 6.31 2.29
C CYS A 92 14.80 4.99 2.11
N CYS A 93 13.66 5.05 1.43
CA CYS A 93 12.56 4.14 1.69
C CYS A 93 11.75 3.89 0.40
N GLY A 94 11.63 2.62 0.00
CA GLY A 94 10.98 2.27 -1.27
C GLY A 94 9.45 2.46 -1.27
N ASP A 95 8.81 2.35 -0.10
CA ASP A 95 7.38 2.58 0.10
C ASP A 95 7.00 4.06 -0.01
N VAL A 96 7.82 4.96 0.54
CA VAL A 96 7.68 6.42 0.36
C VAL A 96 7.80 6.79 -1.13
N GLU A 97 8.80 6.24 -1.82
CA GLU A 97 9.01 6.52 -3.25
C GLU A 97 7.89 5.95 -4.11
N LEU A 98 7.39 4.76 -3.80
CA LEU A 98 6.23 4.19 -4.49
C LEU A 98 4.99 5.06 -4.30
N ALA A 99 4.73 5.53 -3.08
CA ALA A 99 3.60 6.43 -2.80
C ALA A 99 3.72 7.76 -3.54
N ALA A 100 4.92 8.35 -3.62
CA ALA A 100 5.16 9.57 -4.40
C ALA A 100 4.85 9.37 -5.90
N VAL A 101 5.25 8.22 -6.45
CA VAL A 101 4.95 7.86 -7.85
C VAL A 101 3.46 7.63 -8.08
N LEU A 102 2.75 6.99 -7.14
CA LEU A 102 1.29 6.82 -7.20
C LEU A 102 0.57 8.18 -7.13
N GLN A 103 1.04 9.09 -6.26
CA GLN A 103 0.50 10.43 -6.15
C GLN A 103 0.68 11.23 -7.44
N GLU A 104 1.83 11.13 -8.11
CA GLU A 104 2.04 11.70 -9.44
C GLU A 104 1.07 11.14 -10.49
N ALA A 105 0.68 9.87 -10.35
CA ALA A 105 -0.34 9.24 -11.18
C ALA A 105 -1.77 9.67 -10.82
N GLY A 106 -1.94 10.54 -9.81
CA GLY A 106 -3.25 10.99 -9.31
C GLY A 106 -3.88 10.04 -8.29
N VAL A 107 -3.12 9.08 -7.74
CA VAL A 107 -3.58 8.11 -6.75
C VAL A 107 -3.02 8.46 -5.37
N ASN A 108 -3.85 9.08 -4.54
CA ASN A 108 -3.52 9.36 -3.14
C ASN A 108 -3.89 8.17 -2.24
N ILE A 109 -3.19 8.05 -1.11
CA ILE A 109 -3.53 7.05 -0.09
C ILE A 109 -4.92 7.30 0.49
N THR A 110 -5.67 6.23 0.67
CA THR A 110 -6.88 6.14 1.47
C THR A 110 -6.53 5.43 2.77
N GLY A 111 -6.62 6.15 3.88
CA GLY A 111 -6.30 5.62 5.20
C GLY A 111 -7.31 4.56 5.62
N ILE A 112 -6.80 3.38 5.97
CA ILE A 112 -7.59 2.26 6.47
C ILE A 112 -7.05 1.86 7.85
N PRO A 113 -7.91 1.78 8.88
CA PRO A 113 -7.51 1.24 10.17
C PRO A 113 -7.27 -0.27 10.12
N GLY A 114 -6.63 -0.83 11.15
CA GLY A 114 -6.41 -2.28 11.25
C GLY A 114 -5.07 -2.76 10.66
N PHE A 115 -4.29 -1.89 10.02
CA PHE A 115 -2.89 -2.14 9.68
C PHE A 115 -2.01 -1.68 10.83
N TYR A 116 -1.31 -2.60 11.48
CA TYR A 116 -0.56 -2.30 12.71
C TYR A 116 0.94 -2.53 12.53
N GLY A 117 1.74 -1.55 12.97
CA GLY A 117 3.21 -1.59 12.96
C GLY A 117 3.85 -2.25 14.18
N GLU A 118 3.05 -2.93 15.00
CA GLU A 118 3.48 -3.56 16.24
C GLU A 118 3.04 -5.02 16.24
N SER A 119 3.72 -5.85 17.03
CA SER A 119 3.23 -7.20 17.31
C SER A 119 2.04 -7.16 18.25
N LEU A 120 1.10 -8.09 18.07
CA LEU A 120 -0.02 -8.30 18.99
C LEU A 120 0.42 -8.55 20.44
N SER A 121 1.64 -9.05 20.66
CA SER A 121 2.19 -9.27 22.01
C SER A 121 2.63 -7.98 22.72
N TRP A 122 2.88 -6.91 21.97
CA TRP A 122 3.30 -5.59 22.45
C TRP A 122 2.22 -4.52 22.29
N PHE A 123 1.06 -4.92 21.79
CA PHE A 123 -0.01 -4.03 21.40
C PHE A 123 -0.79 -3.49 22.61
N GLU A 124 -0.90 -2.17 22.73
CA GLU A 124 -1.83 -1.56 23.69
C GLU A 124 -3.25 -1.60 23.15
N TRP A 125 -4.10 -2.42 23.79
CA TRP A 125 -5.51 -2.57 23.45
C TRP A 125 -6.35 -1.44 24.06
N ASN A 126 -7.20 -0.82 23.24
CA ASN A 126 -8.17 0.19 23.66
C ASN A 126 -9.46 0.05 22.85
N GLU A 127 -10.50 0.82 23.20
CA GLU A 127 -11.82 0.71 22.58
C GLU A 127 -11.82 0.94 21.07
N SER A 128 -10.95 1.82 20.55
CA SER A 128 -10.86 2.06 19.10
C SER A 128 -10.20 0.91 18.35
N LYS A 129 -9.22 0.24 18.96
CA LYS A 129 -8.54 -0.92 18.38
C LYS A 129 -9.33 -2.22 18.51
N TRP A 130 -10.18 -2.33 19.54
CA TRP A 130 -11.00 -3.55 19.77
C TRP A 130 -12.19 -3.67 18.84
N CYS A 131 -12.75 -2.55 18.41
CA CYS A 131 -13.95 -2.52 17.59
C CYS A 131 -13.67 -2.61 16.08
N GLU A 132 -12.40 -2.65 15.67
CA GLU A 132 -12.00 -2.70 14.27
C GLU A 132 -11.30 -4.04 13.95
N PRO A 133 -11.55 -4.62 12.76
CA PRO A 133 -10.89 -5.86 12.39
C PRO A 133 -9.40 -5.62 12.16
N ALA A 134 -8.56 -6.41 12.84
CA ALA A 134 -7.12 -6.43 12.57
C ALA A 134 -6.86 -6.99 11.16
N LEU A 135 -6.24 -6.19 10.30
CA LEU A 135 -5.89 -6.55 8.92
C LEU A 135 -4.46 -7.08 8.87
N SER A 136 -3.52 -6.44 9.53
CA SER A 136 -2.12 -6.87 9.59
C SER A 136 -1.42 -6.43 10.87
N TRP A 137 -0.35 -7.14 11.22
CA TRP A 137 0.50 -6.83 12.38
C TRP A 137 1.89 -7.44 12.22
N LEU A 138 2.89 -6.88 12.91
CA LEU A 138 4.24 -7.44 12.90
C LEU A 138 4.31 -8.77 13.67
N LYS A 139 5.19 -9.66 13.24
CA LYS A 139 5.50 -10.90 13.94
C LYS A 139 6.45 -10.60 15.10
N ALA A 140 6.17 -11.16 16.27
CA ALA A 140 7.05 -11.14 17.44
C ALA A 140 8.33 -11.97 17.21
#